data_AF-A0A917XAI8-F1
#
_entry.id   AF-A0A917XAI8-F1
#
_cell.length_a   1.000
_cell.length_b   1.000
_cell.length_c   1.000
_cell.angle_alpha   90.00
_cell.angle_beta   90.00
_cell.angle_gamma   90.00
#
_symmetry.space_group_name_H-M   'P 1'
#
loop_
_entity.id
_entity.type
_entity.pdbx_description
1 polymer ?
#
loop_
_entity_poly.entity_id
_entity_poly.type
_entity_poly.pdbx_seq_one_letter_code
_entity_poly.pdbx_strand_id
1 'polypeptide(L)'
;MVAVTFCDMTDDCLRLLRNHRHLAELAAFPFNFDLARAADGHAEPVRLASGGSLEAVAGCDTGGTYFGCADGSLLYADSEGSAGIIGSSVDEALEVVIGLPGWRDHVFLSPADGEEKILARVAEIEGEIREYHGIDAERAELRAALGLPDRSPVELLGMLHRALLRTEPDFLLLNAEEGCAYDLLDPHPRPPLWESVRHEVPGDPAAEPLFTWTRLAAEQGMTELARVALIRRLDDIYLDQSLLLRPGSRKDLDLSPLLRLAEEFERLDDRPQAERARRLHTDLR
;
A
#
# COMPACT_ATOMS: atom_id res chain seq x y z
N MET A 1 -19.62 -34.30 -2.33
CA MET A 1 -19.44 -33.08 -3.15
C MET A 1 -18.76 -32.09 -2.24
N VAL A 2 -17.43 -32.07 -2.27
CA VAL A 2 -16.62 -31.20 -1.41
C VAL A 2 -16.62 -29.84 -2.09
N ALA A 3 -17.05 -28.80 -1.38
CA ALA A 3 -16.83 -27.44 -1.80
C ALA A 3 -15.31 -27.22 -1.77
N VAL A 4 -14.70 -27.22 -2.96
CA VAL A 4 -13.35 -26.70 -3.13
C VAL A 4 -13.46 -25.21 -2.86
N THR A 5 -12.93 -24.79 -1.72
CA THR A 5 -12.87 -23.40 -1.33
C THR A 5 -11.89 -22.72 -2.29
N PHE A 6 -12.37 -21.74 -3.06
CA PHE A 6 -11.55 -20.95 -3.99
C PHE A 6 -10.35 -20.23 -3.32
N CYS A 7 -10.27 -20.25 -1.99
CA CYS A 7 -9.21 -19.67 -1.17
C CYS A 7 -7.93 -20.53 -1.09
N ASP A 8 -7.96 -21.80 -1.54
CA ASP A 8 -6.82 -22.73 -1.37
C ASP A 8 -5.78 -22.64 -2.52
N MET A 9 -6.03 -21.85 -3.58
CA MET A 9 -5.12 -21.74 -4.73
C MET A 9 -4.29 -20.44 -4.80
N THR A 10 -4.51 -19.47 -3.89
CA THR A 10 -3.89 -18.13 -3.98
C THR A 10 -2.61 -17.96 -3.15
N ASP A 11 -2.23 -18.99 -2.39
CA ASP A 11 -1.02 -19.06 -1.55
C ASP A 11 -0.16 -20.28 -1.85
N ASP A 12 -0.33 -20.90 -3.03
CA ASP A 12 0.36 -22.13 -3.41
C ASP A 12 1.87 -21.91 -3.49
N CYS A 13 2.30 -20.75 -3.99
CA CYS A 13 3.72 -20.41 -4.04
C CYS A 13 4.31 -20.26 -2.64
N LEU A 14 3.62 -19.57 -1.74
CA LEU A 14 4.09 -19.38 -0.36
C LEU A 14 4.18 -20.72 0.38
N ARG A 15 3.21 -21.61 0.17
CA ARG A 15 3.25 -22.98 0.70
C ARG A 15 4.43 -23.77 0.14
N LEU A 16 4.75 -23.64 -1.15
CA LEU A 16 5.93 -24.30 -1.75
C LEU A 16 7.24 -23.76 -1.16
N LEU A 17 7.39 -22.43 -1.06
CA LEU A 17 8.56 -21.80 -0.45
C LEU A 17 8.78 -22.28 0.99
N ARG A 18 7.71 -22.34 1.80
CA ARG A 18 7.77 -22.85 3.19
C ARG A 18 8.23 -24.32 3.30
N ASN A 19 7.94 -25.15 2.29
CA ASN A 19 8.27 -26.57 2.31
C ASN A 19 9.59 -26.92 1.61
N HIS A 20 10.15 -26.00 0.82
CA HIS A 20 11.35 -26.23 0.01
C HIS A 20 12.41 -25.18 0.31
N ARG A 21 13.33 -25.53 1.23
CA ARG A 21 14.42 -24.64 1.66
C ARG A 21 15.20 -24.01 0.50
N HIS A 22 15.54 -24.79 -0.52
CA HIS A 22 16.25 -24.30 -1.71
C HIS A 22 15.46 -23.20 -2.44
N LEU A 23 14.15 -23.37 -2.60
CA LEU A 23 13.30 -22.36 -3.25
C LEU A 23 13.17 -21.10 -2.39
N ALA A 24 13.11 -21.25 -1.06
CA ALA A 24 13.12 -20.11 -0.14
C ALA A 24 14.45 -19.35 -0.19
N GLU A 25 15.58 -20.05 -0.29
CA GLU A 25 16.91 -19.44 -0.46
C GLU A 25 17.00 -18.66 -1.78
N LEU A 26 16.48 -19.22 -2.89
CA LEU A 26 16.40 -18.52 -4.19
C LEU A 26 15.45 -17.30 -4.14
N ALA A 27 14.32 -17.40 -3.45
CA ALA A 27 13.40 -16.28 -3.29
C ALA A 27 14.01 -15.15 -2.45
N ALA A 28 14.75 -15.50 -1.40
CA ALA A 28 15.45 -14.55 -0.54
C ALA A 28 16.55 -13.80 -1.32
N PHE A 29 17.37 -14.52 -2.07
CA PHE A 29 18.39 -13.95 -2.94
C PHE A 29 18.41 -14.69 -4.27
N PRO A 30 18.25 -13.98 -5.42
CA PRO A 30 18.42 -12.54 -5.59
C PRO A 30 17.12 -11.70 -5.55
N PHE A 31 15.95 -12.32 -5.30
CA PHE A 31 14.65 -11.65 -5.49
C PHE A 31 14.12 -10.87 -4.27
N ASN A 32 14.85 -10.86 -3.15
CA ASN A 32 14.50 -10.08 -1.95
C ASN A 32 13.13 -10.42 -1.34
N PHE A 33 12.76 -11.70 -1.36
CA PHE A 33 11.60 -12.26 -0.66
C PHE A 33 12.04 -13.33 0.34
N ASP A 34 12.47 -12.89 1.52
CA ASP A 34 13.07 -13.74 2.54
C ASP A 34 12.07 -14.12 3.62
N LEU A 35 11.65 -15.39 3.62
CA LEU A 35 10.72 -15.94 4.61
C LEU A 35 11.30 -15.96 6.04
N ALA A 36 12.63 -16.05 6.20
CA ALA A 36 13.24 -16.09 7.53
C ALA A 36 13.08 -14.77 8.27
N ARG A 37 13.06 -13.66 7.52
CA ARG A 37 12.86 -12.29 8.05
C ARG A 37 11.43 -11.99 8.48
N ALA A 38 10.45 -12.84 8.13
CA ALA A 38 9.09 -12.68 8.61
C ALA A 38 8.99 -12.71 10.15
N ALA A 39 9.87 -13.48 10.80
CA ALA A 39 9.91 -13.60 12.25
C ALA A 39 10.45 -12.34 12.96
N ASP A 40 11.23 -11.51 12.26
CA ASP A 40 11.73 -10.24 12.78
C ASP A 40 10.61 -9.19 12.83
N GLY A 41 9.56 -9.38 12.02
CA GLY A 41 8.47 -8.43 11.86
C GLY A 41 8.90 -7.18 11.10
N HIS A 42 8.07 -6.14 11.19
CA HIS A 42 8.39 -4.83 10.67
C HIS A 42 9.10 -3.99 11.74
N ALA A 43 9.88 -2.99 11.32
CA ALA A 43 10.70 -2.17 12.21
C ALA A 43 9.88 -1.45 13.29
N GLU A 44 8.62 -1.15 12.98
CA GLU A 44 7.64 -0.55 13.87
C GLU A 44 6.29 -1.30 13.80
N PRO A 45 5.46 -1.23 14.84
CA PRO A 45 4.14 -1.85 14.80
C PRO A 45 3.24 -1.12 13.80
N VAL A 46 2.59 -1.89 12.92
CA VAL A 46 1.70 -1.36 11.87
C VAL A 46 0.33 -2.03 11.89
N ARG A 47 -0.66 -1.34 11.32
CA ARG A 47 -2.03 -1.86 11.15
C ARG A 47 -2.69 -1.25 9.92
N LEU A 48 -3.69 -1.93 9.35
CA LEU A 48 -4.56 -1.31 8.37
C LEU A 48 -5.53 -0.32 9.03
N ALA A 49 -5.81 0.79 8.35
CA ALA A 49 -6.82 1.76 8.77
C ALA A 49 -8.21 1.11 8.88
N SER A 50 -8.53 0.17 7.96
CA SER A 50 -9.76 -0.62 7.95
C SER A 50 -9.87 -1.63 9.10
N GLY A 51 -8.80 -1.85 9.86
CA GLY A 51 -8.75 -2.87 10.91
C GLY A 51 -8.59 -4.31 10.40
N GLY A 52 -8.41 -4.50 9.08
CA GLY A 52 -8.08 -5.78 8.49
C GLY A 52 -6.77 -6.37 9.04
N SER A 53 -6.67 -7.70 9.08
CA SER A 53 -5.48 -8.38 9.58
C SER A 53 -4.30 -8.28 8.61
N LEU A 54 -3.10 -8.16 9.17
CA LEU A 54 -1.83 -8.24 8.47
C LEU A 54 -0.98 -9.34 9.09
N GLU A 55 -0.42 -10.21 8.27
CA GLU A 55 0.57 -11.21 8.67
C GLU A 55 1.86 -10.95 7.92
N ALA A 56 2.97 -10.74 8.63
CA ALA A 56 4.29 -10.69 7.99
C ALA A 56 4.62 -12.07 7.41
N VAL A 57 4.83 -12.15 6.10
CA VAL A 57 5.11 -13.41 5.39
C VAL A 57 6.53 -13.49 4.85
N ALA A 58 7.19 -12.36 4.65
CA ALA A 58 8.60 -12.25 4.26
C ALA A 58 9.15 -10.85 4.59
N GLY A 59 10.47 -10.70 4.50
CA GLY A 59 11.15 -9.41 4.50
C GLY A 59 12.16 -9.28 3.35
N CYS A 60 12.78 -8.11 3.23
CA CYS A 60 13.92 -7.89 2.34
C CYS A 60 15.16 -7.42 3.12
N ASP A 61 16.32 -7.48 2.48
CA ASP A 61 17.61 -7.13 3.07
C ASP A 61 17.78 -5.63 3.34
N THR A 62 16.96 -4.79 2.71
CA THR A 62 16.88 -3.34 2.95
C THR A 62 15.87 -2.95 4.04
N GLY A 63 15.30 -3.90 4.78
CA GLY A 63 14.44 -3.60 5.94
C GLY A 63 12.94 -3.45 5.65
N GLY A 64 12.49 -3.73 4.42
CA GLY A 64 11.07 -3.80 4.08
C GLY A 64 10.42 -5.13 4.47
N THR A 65 9.09 -5.13 4.58
CA THR A 65 8.27 -6.27 5.01
C THR A 65 7.13 -6.51 4.03
N TYR A 66 6.88 -7.79 3.72
CA TYR A 66 5.73 -8.24 2.94
C TYR A 66 4.66 -8.77 3.89
N PHE A 67 3.45 -8.23 3.77
CA PHE A 67 2.30 -8.60 4.57
C PHE A 67 1.23 -9.27 3.72
N GLY A 68 0.79 -10.45 4.14
CA GLY A 68 -0.46 -11.04 3.67
C GLY A 68 -1.66 -10.32 4.29
N CYS A 69 -2.57 -9.84 3.45
CA CYS A 69 -3.83 -9.25 3.85
C CYS A 69 -4.94 -10.32 3.96
N ALA A 70 -6.00 -10.02 4.71
CA ALA A 70 -7.13 -10.94 4.91
C ALA A 70 -7.85 -11.37 3.60
N ASP A 71 -7.79 -10.55 2.56
CA ASP A 71 -8.39 -10.83 1.24
C ASP A 71 -7.46 -11.64 0.32
N GLY A 72 -6.26 -11.98 0.78
CA GLY A 72 -5.21 -12.66 0.02
C GLY A 72 -4.25 -11.72 -0.71
N SER A 73 -4.53 -10.41 -0.78
CA SER A 73 -3.62 -9.44 -1.39
C SER A 73 -2.29 -9.40 -0.62
N LEU A 74 -1.20 -9.06 -1.33
CA LEU A 74 0.11 -8.88 -0.70
C LEU A 74 0.47 -7.39 -0.68
N LEU A 75 0.68 -6.86 0.51
CA LEU A 75 1.14 -5.51 0.78
C LEU A 75 2.65 -5.51 1.04
N TYR A 76 3.38 -4.56 0.47
CA TYR A 76 4.77 -4.29 0.84
C TYR A 76 4.86 -2.96 1.57
N ALA A 77 5.64 -2.91 2.64
CA ALA A 77 6.00 -1.68 3.34
C ALA A 77 7.53 -1.59 3.44
N ASP A 78 8.12 -0.45 3.08
CA ASP A 78 9.54 -0.20 3.32
C ASP A 78 9.79 0.40 4.72
N SER A 79 11.07 0.52 5.07
CA SER A 79 11.50 1.12 6.33
C SER A 79 11.44 2.65 6.34
N GLU A 80 11.20 3.28 5.19
CA GLU A 80 11.18 4.74 5.01
C GLU A 80 9.76 5.33 5.15
N GLY A 81 8.77 4.48 5.43
CA GLY A 81 7.39 4.90 5.66
C GLY A 81 6.52 4.89 4.41
N SER A 82 6.86 4.14 3.36
CA SER A 82 6.01 3.94 2.18
C SER A 82 5.44 2.53 2.12
N ALA A 83 4.18 2.40 1.67
CA ALA A 83 3.49 1.12 1.56
C ALA A 83 2.55 1.04 0.36
N GLY A 84 2.35 -0.17 -0.16
CA GLY A 84 1.49 -0.41 -1.31
C GLY A 84 1.15 -1.88 -1.54
N ILE A 85 -0.02 -2.13 -2.14
CA ILE A 85 -0.38 -3.46 -2.62
C ILE A 85 0.42 -3.76 -3.89
N ILE A 86 1.06 -4.93 -3.91
CA ILE A 86 1.93 -5.36 -5.02
C ILE A 86 1.39 -6.58 -5.78
N GLY A 87 0.31 -7.18 -5.30
CA GLY A 87 -0.45 -8.21 -6.00
C GLY A 87 -1.80 -8.46 -5.31
N SER A 88 -2.79 -8.93 -6.07
CA SER A 88 -4.12 -9.30 -5.55
C SER A 88 -4.12 -10.69 -4.89
N SER A 89 -3.02 -11.43 -5.05
CA SER A 89 -2.71 -12.65 -4.32
C SER A 89 -1.20 -12.69 -4.03
N VAL A 90 -0.78 -13.58 -3.13
CA VAL A 90 0.65 -13.85 -2.91
C VAL A 90 1.32 -14.37 -4.18
N ASP A 91 0.64 -15.25 -4.92
CA ASP A 91 1.14 -15.78 -6.19
C ASP A 91 1.32 -14.66 -7.24
N GLU A 92 0.35 -13.76 -7.41
CA GLU A 92 0.46 -12.61 -8.34
C GLU A 92 1.63 -11.70 -7.96
N ALA A 93 1.81 -11.44 -6.67
CA ALA A 93 2.93 -10.64 -6.20
C ALA A 93 4.28 -11.33 -6.42
N LEU A 94 4.37 -12.65 -6.23
CA LEU A 94 5.60 -13.40 -6.49
C LEU A 94 5.95 -13.45 -7.98
N GLU A 95 4.96 -13.46 -8.87
CA GLU A 95 5.19 -13.28 -10.32
C GLU A 95 5.87 -11.95 -10.62
N VAL A 96 5.45 -10.87 -9.96
CA VAL A 96 6.07 -9.54 -10.08
C VAL A 96 7.47 -9.55 -9.47
N VAL A 97 7.63 -10.01 -8.23
CA VAL A 97 8.91 -9.97 -7.49
C VAL A 97 10.00 -10.79 -8.18
N ILE A 98 9.64 -11.96 -8.72
CA ILE A 98 10.59 -12.88 -9.39
C ILE A 98 10.78 -12.49 -10.86
N GLY A 99 9.70 -12.09 -11.54
CA GLY A 99 9.72 -11.76 -12.96
C GLY A 99 10.30 -10.38 -13.26
N LEU A 100 10.27 -9.45 -12.32
CA LEU A 100 10.89 -8.11 -12.37
C LEU A 100 11.90 -7.93 -11.22
N PRO A 101 13.11 -8.52 -11.29
CA PRO A 101 14.15 -8.27 -10.30
C PRO A 101 14.42 -6.76 -10.15
N GLY A 102 14.44 -6.26 -8.92
CA GLY A 102 14.46 -4.82 -8.65
C GLY A 102 13.11 -4.12 -8.87
N TRP A 103 11.98 -4.84 -8.76
CA TRP A 103 10.61 -4.32 -8.98
C TRP A 103 10.33 -2.98 -8.26
N ARG A 104 10.95 -2.73 -7.10
CA ARG A 104 10.83 -1.47 -6.34
C ARG A 104 11.28 -0.26 -7.15
N ASP A 105 12.29 -0.42 -8.00
CA ASP A 105 12.78 0.64 -8.90
C ASP A 105 11.92 0.81 -10.16
N HIS A 106 10.75 0.16 -10.20
CA HIS A 106 9.76 0.26 -11.28
C HIS A 106 8.44 0.89 -10.82
N VAL A 107 8.23 1.15 -9.52
CA VAL A 107 6.94 1.64 -8.96
C VAL A 107 6.52 3.02 -9.47
N PHE A 108 7.43 3.77 -10.11
CA PHE A 108 7.10 5.04 -10.77
C PHE A 108 6.69 4.88 -12.24
N LEU A 109 6.91 3.71 -12.85
CA LEU A 109 6.55 3.44 -14.23
C LEU A 109 5.08 3.03 -14.34
N SER A 110 4.45 3.46 -15.42
CA SER A 110 3.07 3.13 -15.77
C SER A 110 3.01 2.46 -17.14
N PRO A 111 1.95 1.69 -17.45
CA PRO A 111 1.71 1.18 -18.80
C PRO A 111 1.65 2.28 -19.88
N ALA A 112 1.34 3.52 -19.49
CA ALA A 112 1.28 4.67 -20.39
C ALA A 112 2.67 5.18 -20.84
N ASP A 113 3.75 4.78 -20.16
CA ASP A 113 5.13 5.13 -20.54
C ASP A 113 5.56 4.48 -21.87
N GLY A 114 4.84 3.46 -22.32
CA GLY A 114 5.10 2.74 -23.55
C GLY A 114 6.12 1.62 -23.40
N GLU A 115 5.94 0.56 -24.20
CA GLU A 115 6.72 -0.67 -24.15
C GLU A 115 8.24 -0.44 -24.26
N GLU A 116 8.69 0.42 -25.18
CA GLU A 116 10.12 0.70 -25.38
C GLU A 116 10.79 1.25 -24.11
N LYS A 117 10.17 2.24 -23.46
CA LYS A 117 10.70 2.85 -22.24
C LYS A 117 10.71 1.87 -21.07
N ILE A 118 9.65 1.07 -20.94
CA ILE A 118 9.54 0.04 -19.91
C ILE A 118 10.65 -1.00 -20.08
N LEU A 119 10.80 -1.57 -21.29
CA LEU A 119 11.81 -2.58 -21.57
C LEU A 119 13.23 -2.04 -21.41
N ALA A 120 13.48 -0.78 -21.80
CA ALA A 120 14.78 -0.14 -21.60
C ALA A 120 15.13 -0.02 -20.12
N ARG A 121 14.18 0.41 -19.28
CA ARG A 121 14.41 0.55 -17.84
C ARG A 121 14.59 -0.80 -17.14
N VAL A 122 13.81 -1.80 -17.52
CA VAL A 122 13.98 -3.18 -17.01
C VAL A 122 15.36 -3.72 -17.39
N ALA A 123 15.78 -3.54 -18.65
CA ALA A 123 17.08 -4.00 -19.11
C ALA A 123 18.26 -3.30 -18.40
N GLU A 124 18.11 -2.02 -18.08
CA GLU A 124 19.09 -1.24 -17.28
C GLU A 124 19.22 -1.82 -15.87
N ILE A 125 18.11 -1.95 -15.13
CA ILE A 125 18.11 -2.47 -13.75
C ILE A 125 18.63 -3.90 -13.69
N GLU A 126 18.15 -4.79 -14.56
CA GLU A 126 18.66 -6.15 -14.60
C GLU A 126 20.12 -6.21 -15.09
N GLY A 127 20.56 -5.24 -15.89
CA GLY A 127 21.96 -5.08 -16.29
C GLY A 127 22.85 -4.83 -15.07
N GLU A 128 22.46 -3.87 -14.23
CA GLU A 128 23.15 -3.57 -12.96
C GLU A 128 23.20 -4.78 -12.04
N ILE A 129 22.09 -5.51 -11.90
CA ILE A 129 22.06 -6.73 -11.09
C ILE A 129 23.03 -7.79 -11.65
N ARG A 130 23.05 -7.99 -12.98
CA ARG A 130 23.94 -8.95 -13.65
C ARG A 130 25.43 -8.63 -13.52
N GLU A 131 25.80 -7.38 -13.27
CA GLU A 131 27.19 -7.01 -12.98
C GLU A 131 27.69 -7.63 -11.66
N TYR A 132 26.78 -7.84 -10.70
CA TYR A 132 27.10 -8.44 -9.41
C TYR A 132 26.74 -9.94 -9.32
N HIS A 133 25.63 -10.36 -9.93
CA HIS A 133 25.11 -11.73 -9.80
C HIS A 133 24.27 -12.18 -11.00
N GLY A 134 24.48 -13.41 -11.47
CA GLY A 134 23.76 -13.97 -12.60
C GLY A 134 22.36 -14.46 -12.23
N ILE A 135 21.32 -13.70 -12.56
CA ILE A 135 19.93 -13.97 -12.14
C ILE A 135 19.12 -14.91 -13.04
N ASP A 136 19.52 -15.11 -14.30
CA ASP A 136 18.63 -15.69 -15.31
C ASP A 136 18.32 -17.18 -15.06
N ALA A 137 19.31 -17.97 -14.63
CA ALA A 137 19.12 -19.39 -14.33
C ALA A 137 18.27 -19.60 -13.07
N GLU A 138 18.54 -18.82 -12.02
CA GLU A 138 17.81 -18.87 -10.75
C GLU A 138 16.36 -18.41 -10.92
N ARG A 139 16.13 -17.36 -11.74
CA ARG A 139 14.78 -16.91 -12.11
C ARG A 139 14.02 -18.01 -12.84
N ALA A 140 14.65 -18.63 -13.84
CA ALA A 140 14.02 -19.71 -14.60
C ALA A 140 13.70 -20.92 -13.72
N GLU A 141 14.61 -21.29 -12.82
CA GLU A 141 14.42 -22.38 -11.87
C GLU A 141 13.27 -22.09 -10.90
N LEU A 142 13.32 -20.95 -10.22
CA LEU A 142 12.32 -20.60 -9.21
C LEU A 142 10.94 -20.46 -9.84
N ARG A 143 10.83 -19.77 -10.98
CA ARG A 143 9.59 -19.63 -11.74
C ARG A 143 9.00 -20.98 -12.12
N ALA A 144 9.83 -21.89 -12.66
CA ALA A 144 9.38 -23.23 -13.04
C ALA A 144 8.94 -24.07 -11.84
N ALA A 145 9.68 -24.00 -10.72
CA ALA A 145 9.38 -24.75 -9.51
C ALA A 145 8.11 -24.27 -8.82
N LEU A 146 7.81 -22.97 -8.87
CA LEU A 146 6.58 -22.37 -8.35
C LEU A 146 5.40 -22.48 -9.32
N GLY A 147 5.62 -22.93 -10.55
CA GLY A 147 4.56 -23.03 -11.58
C GLY A 147 4.09 -21.67 -12.11
N LEU A 148 4.92 -20.64 -11.98
CA LEU A 148 4.60 -19.28 -12.41
C LEU A 148 4.70 -19.14 -13.95
N PRO A 149 3.75 -18.43 -14.58
CA PRO A 149 3.75 -18.24 -16.03
C PRO A 149 4.90 -17.35 -16.52
N ASP A 150 5.24 -17.51 -17.80
CA ASP A 150 6.24 -16.67 -18.48
C ASP A 150 5.59 -15.40 -19.01
N ARG A 151 5.48 -14.38 -18.17
CA ARG A 151 4.93 -13.07 -18.58
C ARG A 151 6.05 -12.12 -18.99
N SER A 152 5.74 -11.27 -19.96
CA SER A 152 6.65 -10.20 -20.36
C SER A 152 6.81 -9.17 -19.23
N PRO A 153 7.93 -8.43 -19.19
CA PRO A 153 8.12 -7.35 -18.21
C PRO A 153 7.02 -6.28 -18.26
N VAL A 154 6.46 -6.01 -19.45
CA VAL A 154 5.37 -5.05 -19.63
C VAL A 154 4.08 -5.53 -18.95
N GLU A 155 3.76 -6.83 -19.08
CA GLU A 155 2.59 -7.42 -18.42
C GLU A 155 2.74 -7.39 -16.89
N LEU A 156 3.92 -7.76 -16.38
CA LEU A 156 4.21 -7.73 -14.94
C LEU A 156 4.15 -6.31 -14.38
N LEU A 157 4.67 -5.32 -15.11
CA LEU A 157 4.54 -3.91 -14.72
C LEU A 157 3.08 -3.47 -14.69
N GLY A 158 2.29 -3.89 -15.69
CA GLY A 158 0.84 -3.62 -15.72
C GLY A 158 0.08 -4.29 -14.58
N MET A 159 0.56 -5.41 -14.05
CA MET A 159 0.03 -6.05 -12.85
C MET A 159 0.40 -5.24 -11.60
N LEU A 160 1.68 -4.92 -11.42
CA LEU A 160 2.17 -4.09 -10.31
C LEU A 160 1.45 -2.73 -10.26
N HIS A 161 1.37 -2.01 -11.38
CA HIS A 161 0.68 -0.72 -11.46
C HIS A 161 -0.81 -0.82 -11.06
N ARG A 162 -1.51 -1.87 -11.50
CA ARG A 162 -2.91 -2.08 -11.09
C ARG A 162 -3.05 -2.40 -9.60
N ALA A 163 -2.11 -3.18 -9.05
CA ALA A 163 -2.07 -3.50 -7.64
C ALA A 163 -1.83 -2.24 -6.79
N LEU A 164 -0.84 -1.43 -7.17
CA LEU A 164 -0.48 -0.18 -6.50
C LEU A 164 -1.67 0.79 -6.41
N LEU A 165 -2.42 0.96 -7.51
CA LEU A 165 -3.61 1.81 -7.55
C LEU A 165 -4.75 1.33 -6.65
N ARG A 166 -4.79 0.05 -6.25
CA ARG A 166 -5.78 -0.47 -5.29
C ARG A 166 -5.45 -0.19 -3.83
N THR A 167 -4.23 0.28 -3.52
CA THR A 167 -3.77 0.46 -2.13
C THR A 167 -4.74 1.31 -1.32
N GLU A 168 -5.19 2.43 -1.87
CA GLU A 168 -6.25 3.23 -1.25
C GLU A 168 -7.58 3.01 -1.96
N PRO A 169 -8.69 2.93 -1.20
CA PRO A 169 -8.78 3.25 0.24
C PRO A 169 -8.58 2.07 1.20
N ASP A 170 -8.63 0.82 0.72
CA ASP A 170 -8.87 -0.34 1.59
C ASP A 170 -7.63 -0.83 2.37
N PHE A 171 -6.44 -0.49 1.89
CA PHE A 171 -5.14 -0.99 2.40
C PHE A 171 -4.23 0.12 2.90
N LEU A 172 -4.79 1.25 3.34
CA LEU A 172 -4.02 2.31 3.98
C LEU A 172 -3.31 1.77 5.24
N LEU A 173 -1.98 1.66 5.16
CA LEU A 173 -1.15 1.24 6.28
C LEU A 173 -0.91 2.41 7.22
N LEU A 174 -1.05 2.16 8.51
CA LEU A 174 -0.80 3.13 9.58
C LEU A 174 0.31 2.60 10.48
N ASN A 175 1.18 3.51 10.94
CA ASN A 175 1.95 3.27 12.15
C ASN A 175 0.94 3.09 13.31
N ALA A 176 1.01 1.97 14.01
CA ALA A 176 0.02 1.60 15.01
C ALA A 176 0.13 2.42 16.31
N GLU A 177 1.30 2.99 16.59
CA GLU A 177 1.56 3.83 17.76
C GLU A 177 1.22 5.30 17.49
N GLU A 178 1.76 5.86 16.41
CA GLU A 178 1.58 7.26 16.05
C GLU A 178 0.23 7.54 15.36
N GLY A 179 -0.29 6.55 14.63
CA GLY A 179 -1.50 6.66 13.83
C GLY A 179 -1.33 7.45 12.53
N CYS A 180 -0.10 7.83 12.17
CA CYS A 180 0.21 8.43 10.88
C CYS A 180 0.10 7.39 9.77
N ALA A 181 -0.41 7.78 8.60
CA ALA A 181 -0.41 6.91 7.44
C ALA A 181 0.97 6.84 6.79
N TYR A 182 1.30 5.67 6.26
CA TYR A 182 2.42 5.51 5.35
C TYR A 182 2.13 6.26 4.05
N ASP A 183 3.18 6.76 3.42
CA ASP A 183 3.12 7.28 2.06
C ASP A 183 2.80 6.16 1.07
N LEU A 184 2.23 6.52 -0.07
CA LEU A 184 2.01 5.55 -1.14
C LEU A 184 3.35 5.15 -1.73
N LEU A 185 3.55 3.84 -1.92
CA LEU A 185 4.77 3.30 -2.51
C LEU A 185 5.06 3.82 -3.94
N ASP A 186 4.04 4.37 -4.60
CA ASP A 186 4.10 4.89 -5.96
C ASP A 186 3.63 6.35 -6.04
N PRO A 187 4.10 7.09 -7.07
CA PRO A 187 3.65 8.45 -7.34
C PRO A 187 2.46 8.52 -8.31
N HIS A 188 1.74 7.42 -8.59
CA HIS A 188 0.76 7.41 -9.66
C HIS A 188 -0.46 8.29 -9.34
N PRO A 189 -0.96 9.04 -10.33
CA PRO A 189 -2.16 9.85 -10.14
C PRO A 189 -3.36 8.94 -9.88
N ARG A 190 -4.01 9.16 -8.74
CA ARG A 190 -5.32 8.58 -8.42
C ARG A 190 -6.39 9.66 -8.61
N PRO A 191 -7.59 9.29 -9.10
CA PRO A 191 -8.73 10.19 -9.03
C PRO A 191 -8.89 10.70 -7.59
N PRO A 192 -9.23 11.98 -7.38
CA PRO A 192 -9.55 12.46 -6.05
C PRO A 192 -10.64 11.61 -5.39
N LEU A 193 -10.49 11.30 -4.10
CA LEU A 193 -11.41 10.39 -3.39
C LEU A 193 -12.89 10.82 -3.49
N TRP A 194 -13.17 12.12 -3.55
CA TRP A 194 -14.53 12.64 -3.69
C TRP A 194 -15.20 12.25 -5.02
N GLU A 195 -14.43 11.97 -6.09
CA GLU A 195 -14.98 11.69 -7.42
C GLU A 195 -15.84 10.41 -7.45
N SER A 196 -15.57 9.47 -6.54
CA SER A 196 -16.36 8.23 -6.43
C SER A 196 -17.71 8.44 -5.73
N VAL A 197 -17.90 9.57 -5.04
CA VAL A 197 -19.09 9.85 -4.24
C VAL A 197 -20.21 10.35 -5.16
N ARG A 198 -21.43 9.82 -4.99
CA ARG A 198 -22.57 10.31 -5.76
C ARG A 198 -23.16 11.57 -5.12
N HIS A 199 -23.08 12.70 -5.81
CA HIS A 199 -23.65 13.97 -5.33
C HIS A 199 -25.09 14.14 -5.83
N GLU A 200 -26.04 14.39 -4.92
CA GLU A 200 -27.46 14.56 -5.27
C GLU A 200 -27.81 15.97 -5.78
N VAL A 201 -27.01 16.97 -5.42
CA VAL A 201 -27.27 18.38 -5.77
C VAL A 201 -26.43 18.79 -6.98
N PRO A 202 -27.02 19.48 -7.98
CA PRO A 202 -26.25 20.08 -9.06
C PRO A 202 -25.27 21.12 -8.50
N GLY A 203 -23.97 20.87 -8.62
CA GLY A 203 -22.87 21.71 -8.16
C GLY A 203 -21.54 21.14 -8.66
N ASP A 204 -20.45 21.87 -8.45
CA ASP A 204 -19.10 21.34 -8.67
C ASP A 204 -18.71 20.49 -7.45
N PRO A 205 -18.63 19.15 -7.55
CA PRO A 205 -18.27 18.29 -6.43
C PRO A 205 -16.87 18.58 -5.88
N ALA A 206 -15.96 19.10 -6.72
CA ALA A 206 -14.61 19.50 -6.30
C ALA A 206 -14.62 20.70 -5.33
N ALA A 207 -15.70 21.49 -5.33
CA ALA A 207 -15.87 22.62 -4.44
C ALA A 207 -16.54 22.24 -3.10
N GLU A 208 -16.96 20.98 -2.92
CA GLU A 208 -17.58 20.53 -1.67
C GLU A 208 -16.54 20.42 -0.54
N PRO A 209 -16.82 20.99 0.65
CA PRO A 209 -15.93 20.86 1.80
C PRO A 209 -15.70 19.39 2.17
N LEU A 210 -14.47 19.06 2.59
CA LEU A 210 -14.05 17.70 3.00
C LEU A 210 -15.13 16.97 3.82
N PHE A 211 -15.52 17.56 4.95
CA PHE A 211 -16.46 16.96 5.89
C PHE A 211 -17.89 16.77 5.34
N THR A 212 -18.23 17.44 4.24
CA THR A 212 -19.54 17.27 3.59
C THR A 212 -19.54 16.00 2.77
N TRP A 213 -18.58 15.87 1.86
CA TRP A 213 -18.54 14.71 0.96
C TRP A 213 -18.10 13.44 1.69
N THR A 214 -17.22 13.51 2.71
CA THR A 214 -16.85 12.31 3.48
C THR A 214 -18.01 11.74 4.27
N ARG A 215 -18.91 12.60 4.76
CA ARG A 215 -20.16 12.16 5.39
C ARG A 215 -21.09 11.48 4.39
N LEU A 216 -21.24 12.07 3.20
CA LEU A 216 -22.02 11.50 2.11
C LEU A 216 -21.44 10.15 1.64
N ALA A 217 -20.12 10.03 1.56
CA ALA A 217 -19.42 8.79 1.27
C ALA A 217 -19.74 7.70 2.31
N ALA A 218 -19.65 8.04 3.60
CA ALA A 218 -20.00 7.11 4.68
C ALA A 218 -21.49 6.68 4.61
N GLU A 219 -22.41 7.61 4.32
CA GLU A 219 -23.83 7.31 4.13
C GLU A 219 -24.11 6.40 2.93
N GLN A 220 -23.24 6.44 1.91
CA GLN A 220 -23.27 5.54 0.74
C GLN A 220 -22.54 4.21 0.96
N GLY A 221 -22.03 3.95 2.16
CA GLY A 221 -21.28 2.74 2.50
C GLY A 221 -19.81 2.76 2.08
N MET A 222 -19.30 3.90 1.60
CA MET A 222 -17.89 4.11 1.26
C MET A 222 -17.08 4.55 2.49
N THR A 223 -17.20 3.79 3.59
CA THR A 223 -16.62 4.13 4.90
C THR A 223 -15.11 4.28 4.84
N GLU A 224 -14.41 3.36 4.18
CA GLU A 224 -12.94 3.41 4.11
C GLU A 224 -12.45 4.58 3.25
N LEU A 225 -13.18 4.92 2.19
CA LEU A 225 -12.90 6.12 1.40
C LEU A 225 -13.04 7.40 2.23
N ALA A 226 -14.08 7.50 3.07
CA ALA A 226 -14.24 8.61 4.01
C ALA A 226 -13.11 8.62 5.07
N ARG A 227 -12.76 7.45 5.61
CA ARG A 227 -11.71 7.29 6.63
C ARG A 227 -10.35 7.73 6.11
N VAL A 228 -9.92 7.24 4.96
CA VAL A 228 -8.63 7.60 4.34
C VAL A 228 -8.54 9.11 4.13
N ALA A 229 -9.59 9.73 3.61
CA ALA A 229 -9.62 11.17 3.38
C ALA A 229 -9.45 11.99 4.66
N LEU A 230 -10.10 11.57 5.75
CA LEU A 230 -9.97 12.21 7.06
C LEU A 230 -8.58 11.97 7.68
N ILE A 231 -8.01 10.76 7.53
CA ILE A 231 -6.65 10.44 8.01
C ILE A 231 -5.62 11.28 7.27
N ARG A 232 -5.65 11.30 5.94
CA ARG A 232 -4.75 12.13 5.12
C ARG A 232 -4.86 13.61 5.50
N ARG A 233 -6.07 14.11 5.76
CA ARG A 233 -6.24 15.49 6.26
C ARG A 233 -5.62 15.72 7.64
N LEU A 234 -5.74 14.75 8.56
CA LEU A 234 -5.13 14.86 9.87
C LEU A 234 -3.60 14.82 9.78
N ASP A 235 -3.05 13.97 8.91
CA ASP A 235 -1.61 13.88 8.63
C ASP A 235 -1.07 15.19 8.02
N ASP A 236 -1.79 15.77 7.06
CA ASP A 236 -1.44 17.09 6.50
C ASP A 236 -1.32 18.15 7.60
N ILE A 237 -2.28 18.20 8.54
CA ILE A 237 -2.27 19.17 9.65
C ILE A 237 -1.14 18.88 10.65
N TYR A 238 -0.85 17.60 10.90
CA TYR A 238 0.23 17.18 11.78
C TYR A 238 1.60 17.62 11.21
N LEU A 239 1.81 17.42 9.90
CA LEU A 239 3.03 17.82 9.18
C LEU A 239 3.12 19.33 8.99
N ASP A 240 2.00 20.00 8.68
CA ASP A 240 1.93 21.43 8.43
C ASP A 240 0.79 22.11 9.22
N GLN A 241 1.14 22.58 10.42
CA GLN A 241 0.22 23.33 11.28
C GLN A 241 -0.21 24.68 10.68
N SER A 242 0.46 25.18 9.63
CA SER A 242 0.05 26.42 8.95
C SER A 242 -1.32 26.28 8.29
N LEU A 243 -1.77 25.05 8.02
CA LEU A 243 -3.11 24.73 7.54
C LEU A 243 -4.23 25.08 8.54
N LEU A 244 -3.88 25.37 9.79
CA LEU A 244 -4.79 25.85 10.83
C LEU A 244 -4.76 27.36 10.99
N LEU A 245 -3.90 28.11 10.28
CA LEU A 245 -3.85 29.57 10.42
C LEU A 245 -5.15 30.21 9.97
N ARG A 246 -5.66 31.13 10.79
CA ARG A 246 -6.80 31.96 10.41
C ARG A 246 -6.43 32.84 9.22
N PRO A 247 -7.34 33.04 8.25
CA PRO A 247 -7.11 33.95 7.14
C PRO A 247 -6.66 35.34 7.63
N GLY A 248 -5.48 35.78 7.18
CA GLY A 248 -4.90 37.07 7.54
C GLY A 248 -4.16 37.12 8.88
N SER A 249 -4.10 36.03 9.66
CA SER A 249 -3.26 35.93 10.85
C SER A 249 -1.95 35.19 10.55
N ARG A 250 -0.88 35.57 11.24
CA ARG A 250 0.42 34.87 11.21
C ARG A 250 0.65 33.97 12.42
N LYS A 251 -0.24 34.01 13.41
CA LYS A 251 -0.04 33.34 14.71
C LYS A 251 -1.31 32.70 15.27
N ASP A 252 -2.50 33.17 14.87
CA ASP A 252 -3.75 32.65 15.44
C ASP A 252 -4.19 31.40 14.67
N LEU A 253 -4.18 30.27 15.36
CA LEU A 253 -4.68 29.01 14.85
C LEU A 253 -6.19 28.89 15.10
N ASP A 254 -6.92 28.36 14.12
CA ASP A 254 -8.25 27.82 14.28
C ASP A 254 -8.14 26.31 14.50
N LEU A 255 -8.33 25.88 15.75
CA LEU A 255 -8.27 24.46 16.12
C LEU A 255 -9.61 23.73 15.90
N SER A 256 -10.66 24.42 15.44
CA SER A 256 -11.96 23.80 15.17
C SER A 256 -11.92 22.63 14.16
N PRO A 257 -11.04 22.61 13.13
CA PRO A 257 -10.90 21.45 12.25
C PRO A 257 -10.47 20.18 12.98
N LEU A 258 -9.64 20.27 14.02
CA LEU A 258 -9.19 19.10 14.80
C LEU A 258 -10.31 18.49 15.64
N LEU A 259 -11.16 19.33 16.25
CA LEU A 259 -12.35 18.85 16.96
C LEU A 259 -13.34 18.20 16.00
N ARG A 260 -13.53 18.80 14.80
CA ARG A 260 -14.40 18.23 13.78
C ARG A 260 -13.87 16.91 13.22
N LEU A 261 -12.55 16.78 13.00
CA LEU A 261 -11.92 15.51 12.64
C LEU A 261 -12.20 14.44 13.70
N ALA A 262 -12.03 14.77 14.99
CA ALA A 262 -12.32 13.83 16.07
C ALA A 262 -13.79 13.36 16.06
N GLU A 263 -14.74 14.26 15.84
CA GLU A 263 -16.17 13.92 15.73
C GLU A 263 -16.47 13.03 14.53
N GLU A 264 -15.91 13.30 13.34
CA GLU A 264 -16.11 12.45 12.17
C GLU A 264 -15.49 11.07 12.36
N PHE A 265 -14.29 10.97 12.95
CA PHE A 265 -13.68 9.67 13.27
C PHE A 265 -14.54 8.86 14.23
N GLU A 266 -15.13 9.47 15.27
CA GLU A 266 -16.08 8.76 16.14
C GLU A 266 -17.32 8.25 15.42
N ARG A 267 -17.82 8.99 14.43
CA ARG A 267 -18.93 8.53 13.58
C ARG A 267 -18.56 7.30 12.74
N LEU A 268 -17.28 7.18 12.35
CA LEU A 268 -16.74 6.02 11.63
C LEU A 268 -16.22 4.90 12.58
N ASP A 269 -16.48 5.02 13.88
CA ASP A 269 -15.97 4.17 14.97
C ASP A 269 -14.43 4.05 15.00
N ASP A 270 -13.72 5.08 14.50
CA ASP A 270 -12.27 5.19 14.52
C ASP A 270 -11.76 5.88 15.79
N ARG A 271 -11.91 5.21 16.93
CA ARG A 271 -11.50 5.79 18.22
C ARG A 271 -10.00 6.17 18.26
N PRO A 272 -9.06 5.36 17.74
CA PRO A 272 -7.65 5.72 17.74
C PRO A 272 -7.37 7.04 17.00
N GLN A 273 -7.95 7.26 15.82
CA GLN A 273 -7.78 8.51 15.08
C GLN A 273 -8.51 9.70 15.74
N ALA A 274 -9.69 9.45 16.34
CA ALA A 274 -10.40 10.48 17.10
C ALA A 274 -9.57 10.98 18.30
N GLU A 275 -8.93 10.07 19.03
CA GLU A 275 -8.03 10.40 20.14
C GLU A 275 -6.77 11.12 19.64
N ARG A 276 -6.19 10.70 18.51
CA ARG A 276 -5.04 11.38 17.89
C ARG A 276 -5.37 12.83 17.55
N ALA A 277 -6.51 13.10 16.92
CA ALA A 277 -6.97 14.46 16.63
C ALA A 277 -7.15 15.32 17.89
N ARG A 278 -7.69 14.73 18.98
CA ARG A 278 -7.85 15.40 20.28
C ARG A 278 -6.54 15.69 21.00
N ARG A 279 -5.57 14.77 20.92
CA ARG A 279 -4.22 14.98 21.45
C ARG A 279 -3.56 16.16 20.75
N LEU A 280 -3.56 16.15 19.41
CA LEU A 280 -3.02 17.26 18.62
C LEU A 280 -3.71 18.60 18.94
N HIS A 281 -5.03 18.61 19.09
CA HIS A 281 -5.76 19.81 19.54
C HIS A 281 -5.29 20.30 20.91
N THR A 282 -5.05 19.38 21.86
CA THR A 282 -4.59 19.72 23.21
C THR A 282 -3.17 20.27 23.19
N ASP A 283 -2.29 19.69 22.38
CA ASP A 283 -0.88 20.09 22.28
C ASP A 283 -0.69 21.48 21.63
N LEU A 284 -1.64 21.91 20.80
CA LEU A 284 -1.61 23.20 20.11
C LEU A 284 -2.37 24.34 20.82
N ARG A 285 -3.01 24.05 21.96
CA ARG A 285 -3.83 25.00 22.72
C ARG A 285 -3.02 25.79 23.75
#